data_AF-A0A1B6G6V8-F1
#
_entry.id   AF-A0A1B6G6V8-F1
#
_cell.length_a   1.000
_cell.length_b   1.000
_cell.length_c   1.000
_cell.angle_alpha   90.00
_cell.angle_beta   90.00
_cell.angle_gamma   90.00
#
_symmetry.space_group_name_H-M   'P 1'
#
loop_
_entity.id
_entity.type
_entity.pdbx_description
1 polymer ?
#
loop_
_entity_poly.entity_id
_entity_poly.type
_entity_poly.pdbx_seq_one_letter_code
_entity_poly.pdbx_strand_id
1 'polypeptide(L)'
;MWTIILFVLACHTVCAVPEQKKGFLLTVPSSLLTGSQELVCVSFHNNTGRVYISISLLATSDNRVLSSTSLTIASAGCMELTVPDTEEQLARLEARLLSPDPQLTSNAQL
;
A
#
# COMPACT_ATOMS: atom_id res chain seq x y z
N MET A 1 -15.87 63.12 26.93
CA MET A 1 -16.33 61.72 26.94
C MET A 1 -15.43 60.94 26.00
N TRP A 2 -14.66 59.97 26.50
CA TRP A 2 -13.73 59.15 25.72
C TRP A 2 -14.34 57.75 25.55
N THR A 3 -14.67 57.37 24.32
CA THR A 3 -15.11 56.01 23.98
C THR A 3 -13.89 55.14 23.71
N ILE A 4 -13.61 54.22 24.62
CA ILE A 4 -12.59 53.18 24.44
C ILE A 4 -13.18 52.11 23.53
N ILE A 5 -12.70 52.04 22.29
CA ILE A 5 -13.03 50.96 21.35
C ILE A 5 -12.15 49.77 21.71
N LEU A 6 -12.72 48.80 22.44
CA LEU A 6 -12.08 47.53 22.72
C LEU A 6 -12.07 46.68 21.44
N PHE A 7 -10.88 46.59 20.82
CA PHE A 7 -10.59 45.63 19.77
C PHE A 7 -10.56 44.21 20.37
N VAL A 8 -11.66 43.46 20.19
CA VAL A 8 -11.68 42.02 20.44
C VAL A 8 -11.07 41.33 19.22
N LEU A 9 -9.74 41.19 19.19
CA LEU A 9 -9.09 40.25 18.28
C LEU A 9 -9.46 38.83 18.74
N ALA A 10 -10.49 38.27 18.12
CA ALA A 10 -10.72 36.84 18.14
C ALA A 10 -9.56 36.18 17.37
N CYS A 11 -8.54 35.74 18.12
CA CYS A 11 -7.48 34.89 17.59
C CYS A 11 -8.11 33.53 17.28
N HIS A 12 -8.64 33.37 16.07
CA HIS A 12 -9.02 32.06 15.54
C HIS A 12 -7.74 31.27 15.28
N THR A 13 -7.23 30.61 16.32
CA THR A 13 -6.31 29.49 16.13
C THR A 13 -7.10 28.37 15.48
N VAL A 14 -7.15 28.38 14.14
CA VAL A 14 -7.53 27.20 13.38
C VAL A 14 -6.43 26.19 13.66
N CYS A 15 -6.67 25.30 14.64
CA CYS A 15 -5.88 24.09 14.80
C CYS A 15 -6.11 23.26 13.55
N ALA A 16 -5.31 23.49 12.51
CA ALA A 16 -5.25 22.60 11.36
C ALA A 16 -4.86 21.23 11.91
N VAL A 17 -5.80 20.29 11.91
CA VAL A 17 -5.51 18.89 12.23
C VAL A 17 -4.46 18.46 11.22
N PRO A 18 -3.26 18.00 11.64
CA PRO A 18 -2.23 17.60 10.72
C PRO A 18 -2.79 16.53 9.78
N GLU A 19 -2.63 16.75 8.48
CA GLU A 19 -3.11 15.82 7.47
C GLU A 19 -2.47 14.45 7.72
N GLN A 20 -3.32 13.47 8.04
CA GLN A 20 -2.90 12.11 8.30
C GLN A 20 -2.49 11.47 6.99
N LYS A 21 -1.17 11.34 6.76
CA LYS A 21 -0.64 10.69 5.56
C LYS A 21 -1.15 9.26 5.46
N LYS A 22 -1.64 8.92 4.28
CA LYS A 22 -2.01 7.55 3.90
C LYS A 22 -0.79 6.83 3.35
N GLY A 23 -0.78 5.51 3.53
CA GLY A 23 0.30 4.67 3.04
C GLY A 23 -0.04 3.20 3.19
N PHE A 24 0.88 2.36 2.77
CA PHE A 24 0.77 0.91 2.90
C PHE A 24 2.12 0.31 3.25
N LEU A 25 2.06 -0.88 3.83
CA LEU A 25 3.21 -1.72 4.11
C LEU A 25 2.95 -3.09 3.48
N LEU A 26 3.92 -3.56 2.70
CA LEU A 26 3.94 -4.89 2.11
C LEU A 26 5.00 -5.71 2.82
N THR A 27 4.59 -6.86 3.38
CA THR A 27 5.48 -7.81 4.03
C THR A 27 5.53 -9.09 3.20
N VAL A 28 6.74 -9.45 2.78
CA VAL A 28 7.00 -10.59 1.90
C VAL A 28 8.18 -11.39 2.46
N PRO A 29 8.27 -12.70 2.18
CA PRO A 29 9.49 -13.46 2.45
C PRO A 29 10.68 -12.87 1.69
N SER A 30 11.87 -12.91 2.30
CA SER A 30 13.11 -12.47 1.65
C SER A 30 13.58 -13.43 0.56
N SER A 31 13.09 -14.67 0.57
CA SER A 31 13.39 -15.72 -0.39
C SER A 31 12.15 -16.58 -0.56
N LEU A 32 11.88 -16.99 -1.79
CA LEU A 32 10.70 -17.78 -2.14
C LEU A 32 11.15 -19.19 -2.50
N LEU A 33 10.46 -20.20 -1.98
CA LEU A 33 10.74 -21.59 -2.33
C LEU A 33 9.93 -22.00 -3.58
N THR A 34 10.59 -22.59 -4.57
CA THR A 34 9.91 -23.08 -5.78
C THR A 34 8.94 -24.21 -5.47
N GLY A 35 7.80 -24.25 -6.18
CA GLY A 35 6.75 -25.25 -5.98
C GLY A 35 5.98 -25.11 -4.65
N SER A 36 6.09 -23.96 -3.97
CA SER A 36 5.45 -23.71 -2.67
C SER A 36 4.36 -22.64 -2.74
N GLN A 37 3.61 -22.50 -1.64
CA GLN A 37 2.72 -21.37 -1.40
C GLN A 37 3.34 -20.48 -0.34
N GLU A 38 3.56 -19.22 -0.70
CA GLU A 38 4.20 -18.23 0.15
C GLU A 38 3.18 -17.17 0.57
N LEU A 39 3.24 -16.73 1.83
CA LEU A 39 2.29 -15.76 2.36
C LEU A 39 2.80 -14.33 2.17
N VAL A 40 1.99 -13.50 1.52
CA VAL A 40 2.27 -12.07 1.34
C VAL A 40 1.22 -11.26 2.10
N CYS A 41 1.65 -10.37 2.98
CA CYS A 41 0.76 -9.57 3.81
C CYS A 41 0.83 -8.09 3.44
N VAL A 42 -0.31 -7.42 3.51
CA VAL A 42 -0.43 -5.99 3.24
C VAL A 42 -1.28 -5.32 4.32
N SER A 43 -0.85 -4.14 4.74
CA SER A 43 -1.57 -3.32 5.71
C SER A 43 -1.57 -1.86 5.29
N PHE A 44 -2.68 -1.17 5.53
CA PHE A 44 -2.87 0.23 5.19
C PHE A 44 -2.84 1.12 6.43
N HIS A 45 -2.23 2.29 6.27
CA HIS A 45 -2.20 3.33 7.29
C HIS A 45 -3.16 4.45 6.92
N ASN A 46 -4.02 4.86 7.87
CA ASN A 46 -5.01 5.93 7.71
C ASN A 46 -5.95 5.76 6.49
N ASN A 47 -6.22 4.52 6.10
CA ASN A 47 -7.15 4.18 5.03
C ASN A 47 -8.50 3.73 5.60
N THR A 48 -9.59 4.20 5.00
CA THR A 48 -10.96 3.84 5.36
C THR A 48 -11.72 3.15 4.23
N GLY A 49 -11.18 3.18 3.01
CA GLY A 49 -11.79 2.58 1.82
C GLY A 49 -11.26 1.18 1.53
N ARG A 50 -11.93 0.46 0.63
CA ARG A 50 -11.37 -0.80 0.09
C ARG A 50 -10.37 -0.50 -1.01
N VAL A 51 -9.25 -1.20 -0.99
CA VAL A 51 -8.18 -1.11 -1.99
C VAL A 51 -8.04 -2.47 -2.65
N TYR A 52 -8.04 -2.48 -3.98
CA TYR A 52 -7.70 -3.66 -4.77
C TYR A 52 -6.19 -3.75 -4.89
N ILE A 53 -5.64 -4.93 -4.60
CA ILE A 53 -4.21 -5.18 -4.59
C ILE A 53 -3.95 -6.39 -5.47
N SER A 54 -3.00 -6.26 -6.39
CA SER A 54 -2.51 -7.36 -7.23
C SER A 54 -1.02 -7.53 -6.96
N ILE A 55 -0.61 -8.74 -6.63
CA ILE A 55 0.80 -9.11 -6.48
C ILE A 55 1.15 -10.02 -7.66
N SER A 56 2.25 -9.70 -8.34
CA SER A 56 2.76 -10.47 -9.48
C SER A 56 4.23 -10.82 -9.22
N LEU A 57 4.57 -12.09 -9.38
CA LEU A 57 5.95 -12.56 -9.43
C LEU A 57 6.40 -12.55 -10.90
N LEU A 58 7.47 -11.83 -11.19
CA LEU A 58 7.98 -11.62 -12.55
C LEU A 58 9.36 -12.24 -12.66
N ALA A 59 9.64 -12.96 -13.75
CA ALA A 59 11.01 -13.39 -14.04
C ALA A 59 11.86 -12.15 -14.35
N THR A 60 13.07 -12.07 -13.78
CA THR A 60 13.95 -10.93 -14.03
C THR A 60 14.52 -10.92 -15.45
N SER A 61 14.59 -12.09 -16.09
CA SER A 61 15.15 -12.29 -17.43
C SER A 61 14.34 -11.62 -18.54
N ASP A 62 13.01 -11.78 -18.53
CA ASP A 62 12.12 -11.34 -19.61
C ASP A 62 10.85 -10.59 -19.12
N ASN A 63 10.73 -10.35 -17.82
CA ASN A 63 9.54 -9.79 -17.16
C ASN A 63 8.25 -10.61 -17.39
N ARG A 64 8.33 -11.90 -17.75
CA ARG A 64 7.14 -12.74 -17.81
C ARG A 64 6.54 -12.91 -16.43
N VAL A 65 5.22 -12.98 -16.35
CA VAL A 65 4.52 -13.28 -15.11
C VAL A 65 4.67 -14.77 -14.81
N LEU A 66 5.37 -15.09 -13.73
CA LEU A 66 5.52 -16.44 -13.20
C LEU A 66 4.29 -16.84 -12.38
N SER A 67 3.74 -15.90 -11.61
CA SER A 67 2.54 -16.10 -10.80
C SER A 67 1.89 -14.77 -10.45
N SER A 68 0.59 -14.80 -10.14
CA SER A 68 -0.13 -13.64 -9.64
C SER A 68 -1.25 -14.03 -8.68
N THR A 69 -1.54 -13.12 -7.75
CA THR A 69 -2.63 -13.23 -6.80
C THR A 69 -3.20 -11.85 -6.50
N SER A 70 -4.45 -11.76 -6.08
CA SER A 70 -5.08 -10.48 -5.78
C SER A 70 -6.08 -10.57 -4.64
N LEU A 71 -6.28 -9.44 -3.98
CA LEU A 71 -7.21 -9.32 -2.86
C LEU A 71 -7.74 -7.89 -2.78
N THR A 72 -8.99 -7.75 -2.32
CA THR A 72 -9.57 -6.46 -1.97
C THR A 72 -9.75 -6.37 -0.45
N ILE A 73 -9.10 -5.43 0.21
CA ILE A 73 -9.21 -5.24 1.67
C ILE A 73 -9.32 -3.76 2.04
N ALA A 74 -9.77 -3.48 3.26
CA ALA A 74 -9.85 -2.12 3.78
C ALA A 74 -8.69 -1.73 4.71
N SER A 75 -8.19 -2.68 5.50
CA SER A 75 -7.21 -2.39 6.57
C SER A 75 -5.96 -3.25 6.44
N ALA A 76 -6.04 -4.55 6.72
CA ALA A 76 -4.92 -5.47 6.62
C ALA A 76 -5.39 -6.87 6.23
N GLY A 77 -4.53 -7.62 5.56
CA GLY A 77 -4.81 -8.97 5.12
C GLY A 77 -3.58 -9.63 4.51
N CYS A 78 -3.64 -10.95 4.37
CA CYS A 78 -2.62 -11.73 3.71
C CYS A 78 -3.25 -12.55 2.57
N MET A 79 -2.44 -12.83 1.57
CA MET A 79 -2.81 -13.65 0.41
C MET A 79 -1.69 -14.65 0.13
N GLU A 80 -2.08 -15.82 -0.35
CA GLU A 80 -1.13 -16.83 -0.78
C GLU A 80 -0.70 -16.55 -2.22
N LEU A 81 0.61 -16.50 -2.42
CA LEU A 81 1.27 -16.45 -3.72
C LEU A 81 1.83 -17.84 -4.00
N THR A 82 1.32 -18.49 -5.05
CA THR A 82 1.88 -19.78 -5.49
C THR A 82 3.16 -19.51 -6.27
N VAL A 83 4.29 -20.05 -5.83
CA VAL A 83 5.57 -19.94 -6.53
C VAL A 83 5.69 -21.16 -7.44
N PRO A 84 5.71 -20.99 -8.77
CA PRO A 84 5.78 -22.13 -9.68
C PRO A 84 7.12 -22.86 -9.51
N ASP A 85 7.13 -24.13 -9.90
CA ASP A 85 8.39 -24.83 -10.11
C ASP A 85 9.10 -24.22 -11.32
N THR A 86 10.27 -23.63 -11.10
CA THR A 86 10.99 -22.84 -12.11
C THR A 86 12.49 -22.90 -11.87
N GLU A 87 13.26 -22.83 -12.95
CA GLU A 87 14.72 -22.73 -12.91
C GLU A 87 15.21 -21.28 -12.74
N GLU A 88 14.29 -20.30 -12.67
CA GLU A 88 14.62 -18.90 -12.44
C GLU A 88 15.24 -18.71 -11.05
N GLN A 89 16.51 -18.28 -11.01
CA GLN A 89 17.20 -17.99 -9.76
C GLN A 89 16.80 -16.63 -9.16
N LEU A 90 16.28 -15.73 -9.99
CA LEU A 90 15.89 -14.37 -9.60
C LEU A 90 14.50 -14.06 -10.15
N ALA A 91 13.68 -13.48 -9.30
CA ALA A 91 12.38 -12.96 -9.66
C ALA A 91 12.16 -11.62 -8.95
N ARG A 92 11.35 -10.76 -9.57
CA ARG A 92 10.91 -9.47 -9.01
C ARG A 92 9.47 -9.59 -8.57
N LEU A 93 9.16 -9.12 -7.38
CA LEU A 93 7.79 -9.01 -6.91
C LEU A 93 7.25 -7.62 -7.24
N GLU A 94 6.11 -7.55 -7.92
CA GLU A 94 5.43 -6.29 -8.23
C GLU A 94 4.05 -6.27 -7.57
N ALA A 95 3.82 -5.23 -6.76
CA ALA A 95 2.54 -4.94 -6.15
C ALA A 95 1.89 -3.75 -6.85
N ARG A 96 0.64 -3.92 -7.29
CA ARG A 96 -0.19 -2.85 -7.87
C ARG A 96 -1.39 -2.62 -6.98
N LEU A 97 -1.56 -1.37 -6.55
CA LEU A 97 -2.64 -0.94 -5.69
C LEU A 97 -3.56 0.00 -6.46
N LEU A 98 -4.85 -0.30 -6.46
CA LEU A 98 -5.89 0.51 -7.07
C LEU A 98 -6.90 0.91 -6.00
N SER A 99 -7.02 2.20 -5.78
CA SER A 99 -7.95 2.79 -4.81
C SER A 99 -8.68 3.97 -5.45
N PRO A 100 -9.95 4.21 -5.09
CA PRO A 100 -10.60 5.48 -5.40
C PRO A 100 -9.83 6.69 -4.83
N ASP A 101 -9.03 6.47 -3.79
CA ASP A 101 -8.12 7.47 -3.25
C ASP A 101 -6.80 7.52 -4.05
N PRO A 102 -6.49 8.64 -4.72
CA PRO A 102 -5.27 8.75 -5.52
C PRO A 102 -3.99 8.66 -4.69
N GLN A 103 -4.02 8.97 -3.38
CA GLN A 103 -2.84 8.85 -2.51
C GLN A 103 -2.42 7.38 -2.28
N LEU A 104 -3.33 6.43 -2.52
CA LEU A 104 -3.09 4.99 -2.33
C LEU A 104 -2.97 4.21 -3.64
N THR A 105 -3.26 4.83 -4.78
CA THR A 105 -3.01 4.21 -6.07
C THR A 105 -1.52 4.29 -6.38
N SER A 106 -0.86 3.13 -6.39
CA SER A 106 0.60 3.05 -6.46
C SER A 106 1.08 1.69 -6.96
N ASN A 107 2.30 1.67 -7.47
CA ASN A 107 3.03 0.45 -7.79
C ASN A 107 4.26 0.37 -6.89
N ALA A 108 4.48 -0.77 -6.26
CA ALA A 108 5.70 -1.08 -5.51
C ALA A 108 6.40 -2.29 -6.14
N GLN A 109 7.72 -2.29 -6.12
CA GLN A 109 8.55 -3.36 -6.64
C GLN A 109 9.61 -3.71 -5.60
N LEU A 110 9.87 -5.01 -5.43
CA LEU A 110 10.87 -5.58 -4.54
C LEU A 110 11.70 -6.61 -5.30
#